data_AF-A0A8J8SJH6-F1
#
_entry.id   AF-A0A8J8SJH6-F1
#
_cell.length_a   1.000
_cell.length_b   1.000
_cell.length_c   1.000
_cell.angle_alpha   90.00
_cell.angle_beta   90.00
_cell.angle_gamma   90.00
#
_symmetry.space_group_name_H-M   'P 1'
#
loop_
_entity.id
_entity.type
_entity.pdbx_description
1 polymer ?
#
loop_
_entity_poly.entity_id
_entity_poly.type
_entity_poly.pdbx_seq_one_letter_code
_entity_poly.pdbx_strand_id
1 'polypeptide(L)'
;MHDLDDLFAAARRTSPDMPPDLFARVMADAEAEAAERRRLVRRVPTTWSRLRGLFAGGFGATAGLATAALAGVWIGFVQPETVTSVADAWMTTDTVDLMPTYVFMGE
;
A
#
# COMPACT_ATOMS: atom_id res chain seq x y z
N MET A 1 17.80 23.72 -21.93
CA MET A 1 17.73 22.36 -21.39
C MET A 1 18.79 21.59 -22.15
N HIS A 2 19.99 21.42 -21.58
CA HIS A 2 21.02 20.62 -22.26
C HIS A 2 20.53 19.17 -22.27
N ASP A 3 20.43 18.60 -23.47
CA ASP A 3 19.96 17.24 -23.63
C ASP A 3 21.02 16.28 -23.10
N LEU A 4 20.60 15.17 -22.49
CA LEU A 4 21.52 14.17 -21.94
C LEU A 4 22.48 13.66 -23.04
N ASP A 5 22.02 13.68 -24.28
CA ASP A 5 22.78 13.31 -25.46
C ASP A 5 24.03 14.20 -25.68
N ASP A 6 23.95 15.50 -25.40
CA ASP A 6 25.10 16.40 -25.52
C ASP A 6 26.17 16.09 -24.46
N LEU A 7 25.74 15.77 -23.23
CA LEU A 7 26.64 15.30 -22.16
C LEU A 7 27.29 13.96 -22.51
N PHE A 8 26.53 13.00 -23.04
CA PHE A 8 27.08 11.71 -23.44
C PHE A 8 28.01 11.80 -24.65
N ALA A 9 27.76 12.74 -25.57
CA ALA A 9 28.64 13.03 -26.69
C ALA A 9 29.97 13.63 -26.22
N ALA A 10 29.94 14.53 -25.23
CA ALA A 10 31.14 15.07 -24.60
C ALA A 10 31.94 13.99 -23.84
N ALA A 11 31.25 13.14 -23.06
CA ALA A 11 31.89 12.08 -22.28
C ALA A 11 32.62 11.05 -23.18
N ARG A 12 32.04 10.68 -24.33
CA ARG A 12 32.68 9.76 -25.30
C ARG A 12 33.97 10.29 -25.90
N ARG A 13 34.10 11.62 -26.04
CA ARG A 13 35.33 12.25 -26.56
C ARG A 13 36.46 12.25 -25.53
N THR A 14 36.11 12.13 -24.25
CA THR A 14 37.04 12.22 -23.12
C THR A 14 37.00 10.94 -22.30
N SER A 15 37.03 9.79 -22.97
CA SER A 15 37.09 8.48 -22.27
C SER A 15 38.42 8.39 -21.51
N PRO A 16 38.41 8.47 -20.17
CA PRO A 16 39.62 8.30 -19.39
C PRO A 16 40.03 6.83 -19.41
N ASP A 17 41.32 6.55 -19.33
CA ASP A 17 41.79 5.18 -19.15
C ASP A 17 41.24 4.61 -17.84
N MET A 18 40.63 3.42 -17.93
CA MET A 18 40.08 2.72 -16.78
C MET A 18 41.23 2.18 -15.94
N PRO A 19 41.32 2.54 -14.63
CA PRO A 19 42.36 2.00 -13.77
C PRO A 19 42.26 0.47 -13.70
N PRO A 20 43.39 -0.27 -13.74
CA PRO A 20 43.39 -1.73 -13.78
C PRO A 20 42.69 -2.36 -12.56
N ASP A 21 42.76 -1.68 -11.41
CA ASP A 21 42.20 -2.17 -10.15
C ASP A 21 40.74 -1.72 -9.92
N LEU A 22 40.17 -0.90 -10.81
CA LEU A 22 38.82 -0.38 -10.66
C LEU A 22 37.80 -1.52 -10.59
N PHE A 23 37.94 -2.51 -11.46
CA PHE A 23 37.03 -3.65 -11.52
C PHE A 23 37.04 -4.45 -10.20
N ALA A 24 38.23 -4.71 -9.66
CA ALA A 24 38.37 -5.41 -8.37
C ALA A 24 37.71 -4.63 -7.23
N ARG A 25 37.86 -3.29 -7.21
CA ARG A 25 37.23 -2.42 -6.21
C ARG A 25 35.70 -2.41 -6.34
N VAL A 26 35.17 -2.32 -7.55
CA VAL A 26 33.73 -2.37 -7.81
C VAL A 26 33.14 -3.69 -7.35
N MET A 27 33.82 -4.81 -7.61
CA MET A 27 33.36 -6.12 -7.15
C MET A 27 33.36 -6.24 -5.63
N ALA A 28 34.42 -5.76 -4.96
CA ALA A 28 34.48 -5.76 -3.50
C ALA A 28 33.37 -4.90 -2.86
N ASP A 29 33.09 -3.73 -3.45
CA ASP A 29 32.02 -2.83 -3.00
C ASP A 29 30.63 -3.46 -3.19
N ALA A 30 30.39 -4.07 -4.37
CA ALA A 30 29.16 -4.78 -4.65
C ALA A 30 28.91 -5.96 -3.68
N GLU A 31 29.95 -6.69 -3.30
CA GLU A 31 29.86 -7.76 -2.31
C GLU A 31 29.53 -7.23 -0.91
N ALA A 32 30.14 -6.12 -0.49
CA ALA A 32 29.85 -5.46 0.78
C ALA A 32 28.39 -5.00 0.84
N GLU A 33 27.91 -4.32 -0.20
CA GLU A 33 26.53 -3.88 -0.36
C GLU A 33 25.54 -5.06 -0.37
N ALA A 34 25.86 -6.14 -1.10
CA ALA A 34 25.04 -7.34 -1.14
C ALA A 34 24.93 -8.00 0.25
N ALA A 35 26.03 -8.02 1.02
CA ALA A 35 26.04 -8.55 2.38
C ALA A 35 25.21 -7.68 3.34
N GLU A 36 25.28 -6.35 3.22
CA GLU A 36 24.48 -5.42 4.01
C GLU A 36 22.98 -5.55 3.70
N ARG A 37 22.61 -5.56 2.42
CA ARG A 37 21.22 -5.77 1.99
C ARG A 37 20.66 -7.09 2.50
N ARG A 38 21.44 -8.17 2.46
CA ARG A 38 21.05 -9.48 3.04
C ARG A 38 20.81 -9.39 4.55
N ARG A 39 21.60 -8.59 5.29
CA ARG A 39 21.37 -8.35 6.73
C ARG A 39 20.08 -7.59 7.00
N LEU A 40 19.75 -6.60 6.18
CA LEU A 40 18.51 -5.83 6.27
C LEU A 40 17.28 -6.68 5.96
N VAL A 41 17.32 -7.51 4.91
CA VAL A 41 16.23 -8.43 4.56
C VAL A 41 16.02 -9.49 5.65
N ARG A 42 17.05 -9.93 6.38
CA ARG A 42 16.90 -10.87 7.50
C ARG A 42 16.15 -10.26 8.69
N ARG A 43 16.11 -8.94 8.81
CA ARG A 43 15.21 -8.22 9.73
C ARG A 43 13.88 -7.97 9.02
N VAL A 44 13.14 -9.02 8.64
CA VAL A 44 11.71 -8.81 8.36
C VAL A 44 11.04 -8.64 9.71
N PRO A 45 10.52 -7.44 10.05
CA PRO A 45 9.76 -7.27 11.28
C PRO A 45 8.53 -8.17 11.20
N THR A 46 8.32 -8.98 12.25
CA THR A 46 7.07 -9.71 12.49
C THR A 46 5.91 -8.71 12.41
N THR A 47 4.72 -9.13 11.97
CA THR A 47 3.51 -8.28 11.89
C THR A 47 3.30 -7.43 13.14
N TRP A 48 3.64 -7.96 14.31
CA TRP A 48 3.58 -7.28 15.60
C TRP A 48 4.62 -6.15 15.78
N SER A 49 5.84 -6.33 15.29
CA SER A 49 6.88 -5.28 15.32
C SER A 49 6.64 -4.17 14.28
N ARG A 50 5.94 -4.46 13.18
CA ARG A 50 5.47 -3.43 12.23
C ARG A 50 4.40 -2.53 12.86
N LEU A 51 3.44 -3.13 13.57
CA LEU A 51 2.44 -2.38 14.34
C LEU A 51 3.11 -1.48 15.39
N ARG A 52 4.07 -2.00 16.15
CA ARG A 52 4.83 -1.18 17.12
C ARG A 52 5.65 -0.07 16.45
N GLY A 53 6.26 -0.33 15.30
CA GLY A 53 6.98 0.68 14.51
C GLY A 53 6.06 1.77 13.94
N LEU A 54 4.81 1.43 13.60
CA LEU A 54 3.80 2.39 13.14
C LEU A 54 3.37 3.36 14.25
N PHE A 55 3.24 2.88 15.48
CA PHE A 55 2.92 3.71 16.64
C PHE A 55 4.13 4.44 17.24
N ALA A 56 5.34 3.92 17.04
CA ALA A 56 6.58 4.52 17.55
C ALA A 56 7.32 5.42 16.53
N GLY A 57 6.96 5.36 15.24
CA GLY A 57 7.76 5.90 14.12
C GLY A 57 7.51 7.35 13.69
N GLY A 58 6.71 8.12 14.43
CA GLY A 58 6.55 9.56 14.23
C GLY A 58 5.35 10.01 13.37
N PHE A 59 5.06 11.31 13.43
CA PHE A 59 3.84 11.99 12.97
C PHE A 59 3.43 11.73 11.51
N GLY A 60 4.34 11.32 10.62
CA GLY A 60 4.03 11.10 9.21
C GLY A 60 3.18 9.86 8.95
N ALA A 61 3.45 8.76 9.66
CA ALA A 61 2.70 7.52 9.50
C ALA A 61 1.28 7.63 10.08
N THR A 62 1.13 8.38 11.17
CA THR A 62 -0.19 8.65 11.77
C THR A 62 -0.98 9.68 10.96
N ALA A 63 -0.34 10.65 10.31
CA ALA A 63 -0.99 11.60 9.41
C ALA A 63 -1.60 10.90 8.18
N GLY A 64 -0.92 9.92 7.59
CA GLY A 64 -1.47 9.10 6.51
C GLY A 64 -2.69 8.28 6.95
N LEU A 65 -2.60 7.63 8.12
CA LEU A 65 -3.71 6.88 8.70
C LEU A 65 -4.92 7.79 9.01
N ALA A 66 -4.69 8.96 9.59
CA ALA A 66 -5.73 9.95 9.89
C ALA A 66 -6.39 10.48 8.61
N THR A 67 -5.59 10.77 7.57
CA THR A 67 -6.11 11.22 6.27
C THR A 67 -6.93 10.12 5.58
N ALA A 68 -6.49 8.84 5.66
CA ALA A 68 -7.25 7.72 5.14
C ALA A 68 -8.57 7.50 5.90
N ALA A 69 -8.58 7.68 7.23
CA ALA A 69 -9.80 7.62 8.03
C ALA A 69 -10.77 8.76 7.66
N LEU A 70 -10.27 10.00 7.53
CA LEU A 70 -11.06 11.16 7.11
C LEU A 70 -11.60 10.98 5.68
N ALA A 71 -10.79 10.46 4.76
CA ALA A 71 -11.22 10.15 3.40
C ALA A 71 -12.31 9.05 3.39
N GLY A 72 -12.16 8.01 4.20
CA GLY A 72 -13.18 6.98 4.36
C GLY A 72 -14.51 7.52 4.89
N VAL A 73 -14.46 8.40 5.89
CA VAL A 73 -15.66 9.08 6.43
C VAL A 73 -16.29 10.00 5.38
N TRP A 74 -15.48 10.79 4.66
CA TRP A 74 -15.96 11.66 3.59
C TRP A 74 -16.65 10.89 2.46
N ILE A 75 -16.03 9.79 2.01
CA ILE A 75 -16.58 8.91 0.97
C ILE A 75 -17.86 8.22 1.47
N GLY A 76 -17.91 7.80 2.73
CA GLY A 76 -19.08 7.15 3.31
C GLY A 76 -20.27 8.08 3.58
N PHE A 77 -20.01 9.37 3.82
CA PHE A 77 -21.04 10.37 4.12
C PHE A 77 -21.80 10.83 2.87
N VAL A 78 -21.13 10.91 1.72
CA VAL A 78 -21.78 11.19 0.44
C VAL A 78 -22.27 9.87 -0.16
N GLN A 79 -23.32 9.30 0.43
CA GLN A 79 -24.00 8.19 -0.22
C GLN A 79 -24.80 8.74 -1.41
N PRO A 80 -24.44 8.40 -2.67
CA PRO A 80 -25.30 8.71 -3.79
C PRO A 80 -26.61 7.93 -3.64
N GLU A 81 -27.72 8.48 -4.10
CA GLU A 81 -29.07 7.92 -3.91
C GLU A 81 -29.21 6.47 -4.43
N THR A 82 -28.30 6.04 -5.31
CA THR A 82 -28.19 4.68 -5.80
C THR A 82 -27.75 3.67 -4.74
N VAL A 83 -26.92 4.07 -3.77
CA VAL A 83 -26.45 3.19 -2.69
C VAL A 83 -27.52 3.04 -1.61
N THR A 84 -28.27 4.10 -1.32
CA THR A 84 -29.42 4.03 -0.40
C THR A 84 -30.53 3.14 -0.95
N SER A 85 -30.85 3.24 -2.24
CA SER A 85 -31.86 2.36 -2.86
C SER A 85 -31.46 0.88 -2.86
N VAL A 86 -30.17 0.58 -3.03
CA VAL A 86 -29.67 -0.81 -2.98
C VAL A 86 -29.63 -1.32 -1.55
N ALA A 87 -29.22 -0.49 -0.58
CA ALA A 87 -29.24 -0.86 0.83
C ALA A 87 -30.67 -1.13 1.33
N ASP A 88 -31.64 -0.29 0.96
CA ASP A 88 -33.07 -0.49 1.31
C ASP A 88 -33.65 -1.74 0.65
N ALA A 89 -33.29 -2.01 -0.61
CA ALA A 89 -33.68 -3.25 -1.29
C ALA A 89 -33.07 -4.49 -0.62
N TRP A 90 -31.84 -4.41 -0.10
CA TRP A 90 -31.17 -5.50 0.62
C TRP A 90 -31.67 -5.67 2.06
N MET A 91 -32.12 -4.59 2.70
CA MET A 91 -32.66 -4.60 4.06
C MET A 91 -34.16 -4.92 4.12
N THR A 92 -34.83 -4.97 2.97
CA THR A 92 -36.22 -5.44 2.85
C THR A 92 -36.28 -6.89 3.34
N THR A 93 -36.84 -7.07 4.52
CA THR A 93 -37.13 -8.39 5.08
C THR A 93 -38.56 -8.74 4.69
N ASP A 94 -38.72 -9.68 3.77
CA ASP A 94 -40.02 -10.30 3.53
C ASP A 94 -40.37 -11.14 4.77
N THR A 95 -41.20 -10.60 5.65
CA THR A 95 -41.75 -11.36 6.77
C THR A 95 -42.78 -12.34 6.22
N VAL A 96 -42.32 -13.54 5.89
CA VAL A 96 -43.20 -14.66 5.56
C VAL A 96 -43.86 -15.14 6.85
N ASP A 97 -45.16 -14.89 6.97
CA ASP A 97 -45.95 -15.40 8.08
C ASP A 97 -46.10 -16.93 7.96
N LEU A 98 -45.44 -17.67 8.86
CA LEU A 98 -45.42 -19.14 8.86
C LEU A 98 -46.58 -19.75 9.64
N MET A 99 -47.51 -18.94 10.17
CA MET A 99 -48.68 -19.42 10.90
C MET A 99 -49.97 -18.83 10.32
N PRO A 100 -50.65 -19.50 9.37
CA PRO A 100 -52.00 -19.10 8.99
C PRO A 100 -52.93 -19.38 10.18
N THR A 101 -53.23 -18.36 10.98
CA THR A 101 -54.04 -18.41 12.23
C THR A 101 -55.52 -18.83 12.03
N TYR A 102 -55.91 -19.40 10.89
CA TYR A 102 -57.33 -19.67 10.59
C TYR A 102 -57.68 -21.12 10.20
N VAL A 103 -56.81 -22.11 10.44
CA VAL A 103 -57.11 -23.52 10.09
C VAL A 103 -57.58 -24.40 11.27
N PHE A 104 -57.58 -23.90 12.53
CA PHE A 104 -57.94 -24.73 13.71
C PHE A 104 -59.29 -24.42 14.38
N MET A 105 -60.14 -23.57 13.82
CA MET A 105 -61.47 -23.28 14.41
C MET A 105 -62.55 -23.38 13.34
N GLY A 106 -62.84 -24.60 12.91
CA GLY A 106 -63.82 -24.89 11.87
C GLY A 106 -64.13 -26.37 11.74
N GLU A 107 -64.39 -27.05 12.86
CA GLU A 107 -65.27 -28.22 12.98
C GLU A 107 -66.03 -28.12 14.32
#